data_AF-A0A9X7PFC9-F1
#
_entry.id   AF-A0A9X7PFC9-F1
#
_cell.length_a   1.000
_cell.length_b   1.000
_cell.length_c   1.000
_cell.angle_alpha   90.00
_cell.angle_beta   90.00
_cell.angle_gamma   90.00
#
_symmetry.space_group_name_H-M   'P 1'
#
loop_
_entity.id
_entity.type
_entity.pdbx_description
1 polymer ?
#
loop_
_entity_poly.entity_id
_entity_poly.type
_entity_poly.pdbx_seq_one_letter_code
_entity_poly.pdbx_strand_id
1 'polypeptide(L)'
;MSDHSERVPGYRQIRMAAPDAPVAALADEEAWRARDAYPGILGGGGPVFGVAREREEGGWEVLTRFADPAPQDARDTMAALFRLAARDAEASGDEGARDEFLAAAGRLDWEAVDEMTVQGVRHRVVRAEQFIRTGPDGPEPPRPSDPDPAPAGRSHEVPDPVRGMVIDTLTATGMSEGILKVELLSLVRGPGGTPADVRAESLRAASTHPGGVLLPVSYMIAERSGDDEWEPVTGGCHTPQGARDALALDLRVMAPVLRGLDEAGREEYARAADRLDEERGPEAEVAGRGFRVVRIERLVRVGPDGPEGPRPSDHDPQPPVMVHDQQLREQGLVSDDEDDEDGEDAETCPEVREMMALAEKERERRRRVEEAG
;
A
#
# COMPACT_ATOMS: atom_id res chain seq x y z
N MET A 1 23.89 -30.70 -35.18
CA MET A 1 23.91 -30.64 -33.71
C MET A 1 23.14 -29.39 -33.32
N SER A 2 21.93 -29.57 -32.83
CA SER A 2 21.02 -28.52 -32.38
C SER A 2 21.56 -27.88 -31.10
N ASP A 3 21.84 -26.58 -31.15
CA ASP A 3 22.18 -25.78 -29.96
C ASP A 3 20.89 -25.55 -29.15
N HIS A 4 20.65 -26.43 -28.17
CA HIS A 4 19.55 -26.34 -27.21
C HIS A 4 19.89 -25.39 -26.05
N SER A 5 20.40 -24.19 -26.34
CA SER A 5 20.41 -23.09 -25.39
C SER A 5 19.24 -22.15 -25.69
N GLU A 6 18.01 -22.62 -25.44
CA GLU A 6 16.89 -21.70 -25.25
C GLU A 6 17.28 -20.71 -24.15
N ARG A 7 17.58 -19.46 -24.53
CA ARG A 7 17.85 -18.40 -23.56
C ARG A 7 16.61 -18.23 -22.72
N VAL A 8 16.68 -18.68 -21.47
CA VAL A 8 15.63 -18.49 -20.48
C VAL A 8 15.26 -17.01 -20.46
N PRO A 9 13.98 -16.63 -20.67
CA PRO A 9 13.56 -15.24 -20.69
C PRO A 9 13.96 -14.49 -19.42
N GLY A 10 14.25 -13.19 -19.54
CA GLY A 10 14.77 -12.36 -18.43
C GLY A 10 13.89 -12.40 -17.18
N TYR A 11 12.57 -12.34 -17.34
CA TYR A 11 11.61 -12.42 -16.24
C TYR A 11 11.62 -13.76 -15.48
N ARG A 12 12.26 -14.82 -16.02
CA ARG A 12 12.44 -16.11 -15.33
C ARG A 12 13.79 -16.24 -14.62
N GLN A 13 14.61 -15.19 -14.65
CA GLN A 13 15.92 -15.16 -14.00
C GLN A 13 15.88 -14.26 -12.76
N ILE A 14 16.63 -14.65 -11.74
CA ILE A 14 16.93 -13.79 -10.59
C ILE A 14 18.41 -13.47 -10.66
N ARG A 15 18.73 -12.20 -10.89
CA ARG A 15 20.11 -11.72 -10.96
C ARG A 15 20.53 -11.28 -9.58
N MET A 16 21.61 -11.87 -9.08
CA MET A 16 22.19 -11.51 -7.80
C MET A 16 23.50 -10.78 -8.04
N ALA A 17 23.73 -9.71 -7.29
CA ALA A 17 24.98 -8.98 -7.25
C ALA A 17 25.46 -8.83 -5.80
N ALA A 18 26.76 -8.68 -5.61
CA ALA A 18 27.28 -8.33 -4.30
C ALA A 18 26.81 -6.91 -3.93
N PRO A 19 26.47 -6.64 -2.66
CA PRO A 19 26.11 -5.28 -2.25
C PRO A 19 27.27 -4.32 -2.47
N ASP A 20 27.00 -3.21 -3.18
CA ASP A 20 28.03 -2.24 -3.57
C ASP A 20 28.30 -1.16 -2.49
N ALA A 21 27.54 -1.17 -1.39
CA ALA A 21 27.65 -0.19 -0.30
C ALA A 21 27.58 -0.83 1.09
N PRO A 22 28.26 -0.26 2.12
CA PRO A 22 28.27 -0.82 3.47
C PRO A 22 26.88 -1.00 4.10
N VAL A 23 25.98 -0.03 3.90
CA VAL A 23 24.59 -0.12 4.41
C VAL A 23 23.82 -1.23 3.71
N ALA A 24 24.00 -1.40 2.40
CA ALA A 24 23.38 -2.49 1.64
C ALA A 24 23.91 -3.86 2.08
N ALA A 25 25.20 -3.97 2.41
CA ALA A 25 25.78 -5.21 2.93
C ALA A 25 25.23 -5.56 4.32
N LEU A 26 25.09 -4.56 5.21
CA LEU A 26 24.47 -4.75 6.53
C LEU A 26 23.00 -5.17 6.38
N ALA A 27 22.24 -4.51 5.51
CA ALA A 27 20.84 -4.85 5.25
C ALA A 27 20.68 -6.29 4.73
N ASP A 28 21.58 -6.76 3.86
CA ASP A 28 21.59 -8.15 3.36
C ASP A 28 21.89 -9.16 4.47
N GLU A 29 22.81 -8.85 5.39
CA GLU A 29 23.11 -9.67 6.56
C GLU A 29 21.95 -9.69 7.58
N GLU A 30 21.35 -8.55 7.88
CA GLU A 30 20.17 -8.45 8.74
C GLU A 30 19.00 -9.24 8.14
N ALA A 31 18.78 -9.13 6.83
CA ALA A 31 17.78 -9.92 6.11
C ALA A 31 18.04 -11.42 6.22
N TRP A 32 19.31 -11.85 6.18
CA TRP A 32 19.68 -13.25 6.38
C TRP A 32 19.33 -13.74 7.79
N ARG A 33 19.77 -13.00 8.83
CA ARG A 33 19.51 -13.35 10.23
C ARG A 33 18.02 -13.36 10.56
N ALA A 34 17.25 -12.44 9.97
CA ALA A 34 15.81 -12.40 10.12
C ALA A 34 15.12 -13.68 9.63
N ARG A 35 15.70 -14.44 8.70
CA ARG A 35 15.15 -15.73 8.26
C ARG A 35 15.12 -16.76 9.38
N ASP A 36 16.13 -16.76 10.24
CA ASP A 36 16.23 -17.69 11.36
C ASP A 36 15.31 -17.27 12.51
N ALA A 37 15.22 -15.96 12.79
CA ALA A 37 14.37 -15.41 13.85
C ALA A 37 12.87 -15.42 13.50
N TYR A 38 12.55 -15.19 12.21
CA TYR A 38 11.18 -15.10 11.69
C TYR A 38 11.00 -16.06 10.49
N PRO A 39 11.02 -17.38 10.73
CA PRO A 39 11.00 -18.40 9.67
C PRO A 39 9.63 -18.56 9.00
N GLY A 40 8.54 -18.17 9.67
CA GLY A 40 7.19 -18.22 9.11
C GLY A 40 6.95 -17.09 8.13
N ILE A 41 6.22 -17.36 7.05
CA ILE A 41 5.73 -16.32 6.13
C ILE A 41 4.22 -16.44 6.03
N LEU A 42 3.53 -15.38 6.39
CA LEU A 42 2.07 -15.25 6.31
C LEU A 42 1.72 -14.23 5.23
N GLY A 43 0.50 -14.32 4.68
CA GLY A 43 -0.03 -13.23 3.87
C GLY A 43 -0.33 -12.03 4.75
N GLY A 44 0.10 -10.83 4.34
CA GLY A 44 -0.10 -9.58 5.06
C GLY A 44 -1.50 -9.00 4.92
N GLY A 45 -2.53 -9.84 4.97
CA GLY A 45 -3.90 -9.48 4.59
C GLY A 45 -4.19 -9.72 3.11
N GLY A 46 -4.56 -8.65 2.40
CA GLY A 46 -4.91 -8.66 0.98
C GLY A 46 -3.74 -8.25 0.06
N PRO A 47 -3.95 -8.30 -1.27
CA PRO A 47 -3.09 -7.57 -2.19
C PRO A 47 -3.27 -6.06 -2.03
N VAL A 48 -2.29 -5.30 -2.51
CA VAL A 48 -2.41 -3.86 -2.75
C VAL A 48 -2.22 -3.56 -4.22
N PHE A 49 -2.76 -2.43 -4.64
CA PHE A 49 -2.76 -1.98 -6.01
C PHE A 49 -2.05 -0.64 -6.15
N GLY A 50 -1.58 -0.39 -7.37
CA GLY A 50 -1.00 0.89 -7.78
C GLY A 50 -1.08 1.04 -9.29
N VAL A 51 -0.65 2.19 -9.81
CA VAL A 51 -0.65 2.46 -11.25
C VAL A 51 0.79 2.50 -11.73
N ALA A 52 1.07 1.83 -12.85
CA ALA A 52 2.35 1.92 -13.54
C ALA A 52 2.17 2.23 -15.02
N ARG A 53 3.17 2.87 -15.62
CA ARG A 53 3.25 3.08 -17.07
C ARG A 53 4.41 2.31 -17.67
N GLU A 54 4.22 1.78 -18.86
CA GLU A 54 5.28 1.14 -19.63
C GLU A 54 6.30 2.19 -20.08
N ARG A 55 7.58 1.83 -20.05
CA ARG A 55 8.68 2.70 -20.50
C ARG A 55 9.20 2.24 -21.85
N GLU A 56 9.62 3.20 -22.68
CA GLU A 56 10.25 2.90 -23.97
C GLU A 56 11.55 2.11 -23.81
N GLU A 57 12.32 2.36 -22.75
CA GLU A 57 13.56 1.62 -22.45
C GLU A 57 13.32 0.21 -21.87
N GLY A 58 12.06 -0.16 -21.66
CA GLY A 58 11.64 -1.39 -21.01
C GLY A 58 11.38 -1.23 -19.50
N GLY A 59 10.57 -2.16 -18.97
CA GLY A 59 10.08 -2.11 -17.60
C GLY A 59 8.88 -1.16 -17.44
N TRP A 60 8.40 -1.07 -16.20
CA TRP A 60 7.20 -0.30 -15.86
C TRP A 60 7.50 0.67 -14.72
N GLU A 61 7.30 1.97 -14.94
CA GLU A 61 7.47 2.99 -13.91
C GLU A 61 6.21 3.11 -13.05
N VAL A 62 6.35 2.99 -11.73
CA VAL A 62 5.24 3.18 -10.79
C VAL A 62 4.94 4.66 -10.61
N LEU A 63 3.68 5.05 -10.76
CA LEU A 63 3.22 6.44 -10.68
C LEU A 63 2.61 6.80 -9.31
N THR A 64 2.25 5.81 -8.50
CA THR A 64 1.50 5.97 -7.25
C THR A 64 2.23 5.39 -6.04
N ARG A 65 1.63 5.52 -4.85
CA ARG A 65 2.15 4.99 -3.58
C ARG A 65 2.04 3.47 -3.41
N PHE A 66 1.38 2.80 -4.36
CA PHE A 66 1.19 1.34 -4.37
C PHE A 66 0.62 0.79 -3.04
N ALA A 67 -0.48 1.39 -2.59
CA ALA A 67 -1.12 1.09 -1.30
C ALA A 67 -2.66 1.17 -1.38
N ASP A 68 -3.22 1.05 -2.59
CA ASP A 68 -4.66 1.06 -2.79
C ASP A 68 -5.23 -0.33 -2.44
N PRO A 69 -6.27 -0.44 -1.60
CA PRO A 69 -6.74 -1.72 -1.08
C PRO A 69 -7.62 -2.51 -2.06
N ALA A 70 -8.29 -1.83 -3.00
CA ALA A 70 -9.07 -2.45 -4.06
C ALA A 70 -8.61 -2.01 -5.46
N PRO A 71 -8.88 -2.80 -6.52
CA PRO A 71 -8.59 -2.40 -7.89
C PRO A 71 -9.26 -1.09 -8.30
N GLN A 72 -10.52 -0.85 -7.92
CA GLN A 72 -11.23 0.39 -8.28
C GLN A 72 -10.54 1.64 -7.71
N ASP A 73 -9.99 1.59 -6.49
CA ASP A 73 -9.23 2.71 -5.91
C ASP A 73 -8.02 3.11 -6.78
N ALA A 74 -7.34 2.11 -7.35
CA ALA A 74 -6.22 2.34 -8.27
C ALA A 74 -6.68 2.87 -9.64
N ARG A 75 -7.87 2.47 -10.12
CA ARG A 75 -8.48 3.03 -11.34
C ARG A 75 -8.87 4.49 -11.15
N ASP A 76 -9.45 4.85 -10.02
CA ASP A 76 -9.79 6.23 -9.68
C ASP A 76 -8.52 7.09 -9.57
N THR A 77 -7.46 6.52 -8.98
CA THR A 77 -6.13 7.14 -8.95
C THR A 77 -5.55 7.31 -10.37
N MET A 78 -5.72 6.33 -11.27
CA MET A 78 -5.32 6.43 -12.67
C MET A 78 -6.08 7.56 -13.40
N ALA A 79 -7.38 7.68 -13.16
CA ALA A 79 -8.20 8.76 -13.71
C ALA A 79 -7.72 10.13 -13.19
N ALA A 80 -7.38 10.24 -11.90
CA ALA A 80 -6.81 11.46 -11.32
C ALA A 80 -5.45 11.82 -11.96
N LEU A 81 -4.58 10.83 -12.21
CA LEU A 81 -3.31 11.04 -12.91
C LEU A 81 -3.52 11.55 -14.34
N PHE A 82 -4.50 11.01 -15.08
CA PHE A 82 -4.83 11.51 -16.41
C PHE A 82 -5.36 12.94 -16.38
N ARG A 83 -6.19 13.31 -15.40
CA ARG A 83 -6.64 14.70 -15.24
C ARG A 83 -5.48 15.66 -14.93
N LEU A 84 -4.49 15.23 -14.14
CA LEU A 84 -3.27 16.02 -13.92
C LEU A 84 -2.47 16.17 -15.21
N ALA A 85 -2.25 15.07 -15.95
CA ALA A 85 -1.54 15.10 -17.23
C ALA A 85 -2.26 15.98 -18.28
N ALA A 86 -3.59 15.98 -18.30
CA ALA A 86 -4.38 16.87 -19.15
C ALA A 86 -4.13 18.36 -18.83
N ARG A 87 -4.03 18.72 -17.54
CA ARG A 87 -3.71 20.09 -17.12
C ARG A 87 -2.30 20.49 -17.56
N ASP A 88 -1.33 19.59 -17.45
CA ASP A 88 0.04 19.84 -17.90
C ASP A 88 0.13 20.00 -19.42
N ALA A 89 -0.64 19.20 -20.18
CA ALA A 89 -0.76 19.31 -21.62
C ALA A 89 -1.41 20.65 -22.05
N GLU A 90 -2.48 21.06 -21.36
CA GLU A 90 -3.12 22.37 -21.58
C GLU A 90 -2.14 23.53 -21.32
N ALA A 91 -1.40 23.48 -20.22
CA ALA A 91 -0.38 24.49 -19.90
C ALA A 91 0.75 24.55 -20.94
N SER A 92 1.00 23.44 -21.65
CA SER A 92 2.01 23.33 -22.72
C SER A 92 1.45 23.64 -24.12
N GLY A 93 0.14 23.92 -24.24
CA GLY A 93 -0.53 24.20 -25.52
C GLY A 93 -0.80 22.98 -26.38
N ASP A 94 -0.75 21.76 -25.82
CA ASP A 94 -1.07 20.52 -26.53
C ASP A 94 -2.53 20.12 -26.28
N GLU A 95 -3.42 20.73 -27.07
CA GLU A 95 -4.87 20.45 -27.01
C GLU A 95 -5.20 18.98 -27.31
N GLY A 96 -4.45 18.35 -28.22
CA GLY A 96 -4.67 16.96 -28.60
C GLY A 96 -4.38 16.00 -27.44
N ALA A 97 -3.26 16.19 -26.76
CA ALA A 97 -2.92 15.40 -25.58
C ALA A 97 -3.87 15.64 -24.42
N ARG A 98 -4.26 16.90 -24.18
CA ARG A 98 -5.26 17.25 -23.17
C ARG A 98 -6.57 16.48 -23.39
N ASP A 99 -7.11 16.53 -24.60
CA ASP A 99 -8.40 15.90 -24.91
C ASP A 99 -8.33 14.37 -24.80
N GLU A 100 -7.22 13.76 -25.20
CA GLU A 100 -7.02 12.31 -25.05
C GLU A 100 -6.96 11.88 -23.58
N PHE A 101 -6.23 12.62 -22.73
CA PHE A 101 -6.17 12.34 -21.30
C PHE A 101 -7.53 12.52 -20.62
N LEU A 102 -8.29 13.57 -20.96
CA LEU A 102 -9.63 13.77 -20.41
C LEU A 102 -10.61 12.68 -20.87
N ALA A 103 -10.53 12.24 -22.13
CA ALA A 103 -11.32 11.12 -22.62
C ALA A 103 -10.98 9.81 -21.89
N ALA A 104 -9.70 9.57 -21.62
CA ALA A 104 -9.25 8.41 -20.86
C ALA A 104 -9.77 8.42 -19.41
N ALA A 105 -9.65 9.57 -18.73
CA ALA A 105 -10.18 9.75 -17.38
C ALA A 105 -11.70 9.55 -17.35
N GLY A 106 -12.42 10.17 -18.30
CA GLY A 106 -13.87 10.03 -18.41
C GLY A 106 -14.33 8.60 -18.69
N ARG A 107 -13.51 7.77 -19.35
CA ARG A 107 -13.82 6.35 -19.50
C ARG A 107 -13.70 5.58 -18.18
N LEU A 108 -12.65 5.82 -17.40
CA LEU A 108 -12.44 5.18 -16.09
C LEU A 108 -13.53 5.55 -15.07
N ASP A 109 -14.18 6.70 -15.25
CA ASP A 109 -15.30 7.12 -14.42
C ASP A 109 -16.53 6.20 -14.57
N TRP A 110 -16.66 5.51 -15.70
CA TRP A 110 -17.81 4.66 -16.04
C TRP A 110 -17.47 3.18 -16.17
N GLU A 111 -16.23 2.84 -16.53
CA GLU A 111 -15.80 1.47 -16.81
C GLU A 111 -14.66 1.04 -15.89
N ALA A 112 -14.76 -0.20 -15.36
CA ALA A 112 -13.68 -0.84 -14.62
C ALA A 112 -12.58 -1.35 -15.59
N VAL A 113 -11.75 -0.44 -16.09
CA VAL A 113 -10.65 -0.74 -17.02
C VAL A 113 -9.31 -0.77 -16.28
N ASP A 114 -8.62 -1.91 -16.34
CA ASP A 114 -7.32 -2.09 -15.67
C ASP A 114 -6.11 -1.68 -16.51
N GLU A 115 -6.27 -1.52 -17.83
CA GLU A 115 -5.19 -1.17 -18.74
C GLU A 115 -5.68 -0.26 -19.87
N MET A 116 -4.93 0.81 -20.14
CA MET A 116 -5.22 1.78 -21.19
C MET A 116 -3.94 2.26 -21.88
N THR A 117 -4.02 2.52 -23.18
CA THR A 117 -2.96 3.25 -23.89
C THR A 117 -3.42 4.69 -24.09
N VAL A 118 -2.63 5.63 -23.59
CA VAL A 118 -2.91 7.07 -23.71
C VAL A 118 -1.62 7.74 -24.15
N GLN A 119 -1.67 8.57 -25.19
CA GLN A 119 -0.50 9.20 -25.80
C GLN A 119 0.58 8.18 -26.22
N GLY A 120 0.12 7.01 -26.72
CA GLY A 120 1.00 5.91 -27.14
C GLY A 120 1.66 5.12 -26.00
N VAL A 121 1.38 5.44 -24.73
CA VAL A 121 1.98 4.79 -23.56
C VAL A 121 0.95 3.93 -22.84
N ARG A 122 1.29 2.66 -22.59
CA ARG A 122 0.45 1.74 -21.80
C ARG A 122 0.52 2.09 -20.32
N HIS A 123 -0.64 2.22 -19.69
CA HIS A 123 -0.84 2.41 -18.26
C HIS A 123 -1.64 1.20 -17.75
N ARG A 124 -1.26 0.68 -16.59
CA ARG A 124 -1.87 -0.52 -16.01
C ARG A 124 -2.06 -0.36 -14.49
N VAL A 125 -3.19 -0.86 -13.98
CA VAL A 125 -3.37 -1.18 -12.56
C VAL A 125 -2.54 -2.41 -12.26
N VAL A 126 -1.58 -2.28 -11.35
CA VAL A 126 -0.64 -3.34 -10.99
C VAL A 126 -0.95 -3.86 -9.60
N ARG A 127 -0.83 -5.18 -9.43
CA ARG A 127 -1.09 -5.90 -8.19
C ARG A 127 0.22 -6.29 -7.50
N ALA A 128 0.30 -6.09 -6.19
CA ALA A 128 1.36 -6.64 -5.35
C ALA A 128 0.77 -7.49 -4.21
N GLU A 129 1.38 -8.65 -3.98
CA GLU A 129 1.08 -9.48 -2.81
C GLU A 129 1.87 -8.99 -1.60
N GLN A 130 1.22 -8.91 -0.44
CA GLN A 130 1.84 -8.53 0.82
C GLN A 130 2.16 -9.76 1.66
N PHE A 131 3.33 -9.77 2.29
CA PHE A 131 3.81 -10.86 3.12
C PHE A 131 4.41 -10.32 4.42
N ILE A 132 4.18 -11.06 5.50
CA ILE A 132 4.73 -10.75 6.83
C ILE A 132 5.54 -11.94 7.28
N ARG A 133 6.77 -11.69 7.73
CA ARG A 133 7.54 -12.71 8.43
C ARG A 133 7.11 -12.78 9.88
N THR A 134 7.03 -13.99 10.41
CA THR A 134 6.64 -14.24 11.80
C THR A 134 7.55 -15.28 12.43
N GLY A 135 7.78 -15.13 13.73
CA GLY A 135 8.59 -15.99 14.56
C GLY A 135 7.88 -16.29 15.88
N PRO A 136 8.57 -16.96 16.82
CA PRO A 136 7.99 -17.28 18.14
C PRO A 136 7.48 -16.06 18.91
N ASP A 137 8.13 -14.90 18.72
CA ASP A 137 7.76 -13.65 19.40
C ASP A 137 6.75 -12.81 18.59
N GLY A 138 6.20 -13.35 17.49
CA GLY A 138 5.24 -12.68 16.61
C GLY A 138 5.87 -12.11 15.32
N PRO A 139 5.21 -11.12 14.67
CA PRO A 139 5.65 -10.57 13.39
C PRO A 139 6.96 -9.79 13.51
N GLU A 140 7.74 -9.79 12.42
CA GLU A 140 9.03 -9.12 12.33
C GLU A 140 8.87 -7.59 12.50
N PRO A 141 9.59 -6.96 13.45
CA PRO A 141 9.64 -5.50 13.58
C PRO A 141 10.56 -4.86 12.52
N PRO A 142 10.58 -3.51 12.40
CA PRO A 142 11.59 -2.83 11.60
C PRO A 142 13.01 -3.27 11.98
N ARG A 143 13.85 -3.45 10.96
CA ARG A 143 15.26 -3.75 11.10
C ARG A 143 16.05 -2.47 11.38
N PRO A 144 17.22 -2.54 12.05
CA PRO A 144 18.05 -1.37 12.28
C PRO A 144 18.50 -0.64 11.01
N SER A 145 18.65 -1.35 9.88
CA SER A 145 18.99 -0.75 8.58
C SER A 145 17.80 -0.11 7.84
N ASP A 146 16.58 -0.23 8.35
CA ASP A 146 15.41 0.35 7.72
C ASP A 146 15.41 1.88 7.81
N PRO A 147 15.16 2.60 6.70
CA PRO A 147 15.07 4.05 6.72
C PRO A 147 13.90 4.53 7.59
N ASP A 148 14.22 5.27 8.66
CA ASP A 148 13.22 5.91 9.52
C ASP A 148 13.54 7.42 9.76
N PRO A 149 13.64 8.22 8.69
CA PRO A 149 14.24 9.56 8.75
C PRO A 149 13.32 10.63 9.36
N ALA A 150 12.01 10.41 9.39
CA ALA A 150 11.04 11.42 9.81
C ALA A 150 11.10 11.67 11.33
N PRO A 151 10.87 12.90 11.80
CA PRO A 151 10.41 13.15 13.15
C PRO A 151 8.94 12.75 13.33
N ALA A 152 8.52 12.59 14.58
CA ALA A 152 7.14 12.25 14.92
C ALA A 152 6.15 13.27 14.32
N GLY A 153 5.04 12.76 13.77
CA GLY A 153 4.01 13.53 13.09
C GLY A 153 4.36 14.02 11.68
N ARG A 154 5.61 13.86 11.22
CA ARG A 154 6.09 14.40 9.93
C ARG A 154 6.50 13.32 8.93
N SER A 155 6.08 12.07 9.14
CA SER A 155 6.32 10.99 8.18
C SER A 155 5.75 11.26 6.78
N HIS A 156 4.67 12.04 6.69
CA HIS A 156 4.03 12.44 5.44
C HIS A 156 4.91 13.30 4.52
N GLU A 157 6.00 13.87 5.04
CA GLU A 157 6.96 14.67 4.26
C GLU A 157 8.04 13.82 3.60
N VAL A 158 8.20 12.56 4.04
CA VAL A 158 9.15 11.64 3.44
C VAL A 158 8.61 11.20 2.08
N PRO A 159 9.39 11.34 1.00
CA PRO A 159 8.98 10.84 -0.30
C PRO A 159 8.79 9.33 -0.29
N ASP A 160 7.72 8.86 -0.91
CA ASP A 160 7.50 7.42 -1.09
C ASP A 160 8.57 6.82 -2.01
N PRO A 161 9.40 5.87 -1.55
CA PRO A 161 10.45 5.27 -2.36
C PRO A 161 9.93 4.41 -3.51
N VAL A 162 8.65 4.02 -3.51
CA VAL A 162 8.04 3.25 -4.59
C VAL A 162 7.67 4.14 -5.78
N ARG A 163 7.34 5.41 -5.54
CA ARG A 163 6.95 6.31 -6.62
C ARG A 163 8.16 6.62 -7.52
N GLY A 164 8.01 6.39 -8.81
CA GLY A 164 9.09 6.50 -9.80
C GLY A 164 10.00 5.27 -9.86
N MET A 165 9.79 4.26 -9.00
CA MET A 165 10.51 2.99 -9.11
C MET A 165 10.15 2.28 -10.41
N VAL A 166 11.14 1.65 -11.03
CA VAL A 166 10.95 0.81 -12.22
C VAL A 166 10.80 -0.65 -11.81
N ILE A 167 9.66 -1.24 -12.13
CA ILE A 167 9.42 -2.69 -12.07
C ILE A 167 10.18 -3.32 -13.22
N ASP A 168 11.42 -3.74 -12.95
CA ASP A 168 12.29 -4.44 -13.89
C ASP A 168 12.87 -5.71 -13.25
N THR A 169 12.56 -6.85 -13.86
CA THR A 169 13.08 -8.17 -13.44
C THR A 169 14.57 -8.35 -13.71
N LEU A 170 15.18 -7.49 -14.54
CA LEU A 170 16.60 -7.54 -14.90
C LEU A 170 17.50 -6.79 -13.92
N THR A 171 16.91 -6.00 -13.02
CA THR A 171 17.62 -5.35 -11.91
C THR A 171 18.19 -6.42 -10.98
N ALA A 172 19.48 -6.31 -10.67
CA ALA A 172 20.13 -7.23 -9.75
C ALA A 172 19.74 -6.91 -8.31
N THR A 173 19.55 -7.96 -7.50
CA THR A 173 19.23 -7.87 -6.07
C THR A 173 20.42 -8.35 -5.23
N GLY A 174 20.38 -8.07 -3.93
CA GLY A 174 21.25 -8.75 -2.96
C GLY A 174 20.97 -10.27 -2.89
N MET A 175 21.81 -11.01 -2.16
CA MET A 175 21.68 -12.47 -2.01
C MET A 175 20.45 -12.83 -1.17
N SER A 176 20.28 -12.20 -0.01
CA SER A 176 19.15 -12.45 0.90
C SER A 176 17.83 -12.04 0.26
N GLU A 177 17.82 -10.90 -0.43
CA GLU A 177 16.67 -10.43 -1.20
C GLU A 177 16.32 -11.40 -2.35
N GLY A 178 17.33 -11.88 -3.08
CA GLY A 178 17.12 -12.84 -4.16
C GLY A 178 16.54 -14.17 -3.67
N ILE A 179 16.94 -14.63 -2.48
CA ILE A 179 16.36 -15.83 -1.87
C ILE A 179 14.93 -15.57 -1.39
N LEU A 180 14.67 -14.44 -0.72
CA LEU A 180 13.31 -14.05 -0.33
C LEU A 180 12.38 -14.03 -1.56
N LYS A 181 12.83 -13.45 -2.67
CA LYS A 181 12.08 -13.44 -3.92
C LYS A 181 11.75 -14.86 -4.42
N VAL A 182 12.67 -15.82 -4.32
CA VAL A 182 12.39 -17.24 -4.64
C VAL A 182 11.34 -17.83 -3.70
N GLU A 183 11.47 -17.60 -2.39
CA GLU A 183 10.52 -18.06 -1.39
C GLU A 183 9.11 -17.53 -1.72
N LEU A 184 8.97 -16.22 -1.88
CA LEU A 184 7.69 -15.56 -2.13
C LEU A 184 7.07 -15.94 -3.48
N LEU A 185 7.88 -16.07 -4.54
CA LEU A 185 7.37 -16.53 -5.85
C LEU A 185 6.82 -17.96 -5.79
N SER A 186 7.41 -18.80 -4.92
CA SER A 186 7.00 -20.19 -4.69
C SER A 186 5.80 -20.30 -3.76
N LEU A 187 5.47 -19.25 -2.99
CA LEU A 187 4.28 -19.23 -2.16
C LEU A 187 3.03 -19.21 -3.03
N VAL A 188 2.26 -20.29 -2.92
CA VAL A 188 0.92 -20.43 -3.48
C VAL A 188 -0.02 -20.64 -2.31
N ARG A 189 -1.19 -20.00 -2.35
CA ARG A 189 -2.19 -20.13 -1.27
C ARG A 189 -2.53 -21.61 -1.03
N GLY A 190 -2.33 -22.05 0.21
CA GLY A 190 -2.53 -23.44 0.63
C GLY A 190 -4.01 -23.88 0.64
N PRO A 191 -4.30 -25.19 0.59
CA PRO A 191 -5.65 -25.69 0.83
C PRO A 191 -6.04 -25.54 2.31
N GLY A 192 -7.30 -25.19 2.60
CA GLY A 192 -7.84 -25.18 3.97
C GLY A 192 -7.96 -23.81 4.63
N GLY A 193 -8.45 -22.81 3.89
CA GLY A 193 -8.71 -21.45 4.40
C GLY A 193 -8.88 -20.41 3.28
N THR A 194 -8.37 -20.73 2.08
CA THR A 194 -8.52 -19.88 0.89
C THR A 194 -9.64 -20.39 -0.02
N PRO A 195 -10.54 -19.51 -0.52
CA PRO A 195 -11.52 -19.86 -1.55
C PRO A 195 -10.89 -20.54 -2.78
N ALA A 196 -11.62 -21.46 -3.39
CA ALA A 196 -11.08 -22.35 -4.43
C ALA A 196 -10.67 -21.59 -5.70
N ASP A 197 -11.43 -20.56 -6.06
CA ASP A 197 -11.13 -19.61 -7.11
C ASP A 197 -9.82 -18.87 -6.81
N VAL A 198 -9.71 -18.20 -5.65
CA VAL A 198 -8.48 -17.48 -5.23
C VAL A 198 -7.24 -18.38 -5.31
N ARG A 199 -7.37 -19.64 -4.88
CA ARG A 199 -6.28 -20.63 -4.99
C ARG A 199 -5.94 -20.98 -6.43
N ALA A 200 -6.95 -21.20 -7.28
CA ALA A 200 -6.74 -21.49 -8.71
C ALA A 200 -6.05 -20.32 -9.41
N GLU A 201 -6.41 -19.08 -9.06
CA GLU A 201 -5.79 -17.88 -9.62
C GLU A 201 -4.34 -17.72 -9.17
N SER A 202 -4.04 -18.00 -7.89
CA SER A 202 -2.67 -18.00 -7.36
C SER A 202 -1.79 -19.04 -8.06
N LEU A 203 -2.30 -20.25 -8.31
CA LEU A 203 -1.60 -21.28 -9.10
C LEU A 203 -1.35 -20.83 -10.55
N ARG A 204 -2.36 -20.23 -11.18
CA ARG A 204 -2.25 -19.69 -12.55
C ARG A 204 -1.19 -18.61 -12.62
N ALA A 205 -1.21 -17.66 -11.68
CA ALA A 205 -0.25 -16.56 -11.60
C ALA A 205 1.20 -17.05 -11.48
N ALA A 206 1.45 -18.12 -10.71
CA ALA A 206 2.79 -18.72 -10.62
C ALA A 206 3.32 -19.22 -11.98
N SER A 207 2.43 -19.60 -12.90
CA SER A 207 2.80 -20.05 -14.25
C SER A 207 2.85 -18.93 -15.29
N THR A 208 1.93 -17.97 -15.23
CA THR A 208 1.80 -16.87 -16.22
C THR A 208 2.71 -15.68 -15.90
N HIS A 209 2.99 -15.46 -14.61
CA HIS A 209 3.86 -14.40 -14.09
C HIS A 209 4.94 -15.02 -13.18
N PRO A 210 5.87 -15.82 -13.73
CA PRO A 210 6.87 -16.53 -12.94
C PRO A 210 7.99 -15.62 -12.43
N GLY A 211 8.11 -14.40 -12.95
CA GLY A 211 9.02 -13.39 -12.46
C GLY A 211 8.45 -12.60 -11.29
N GLY A 212 9.29 -11.82 -10.64
CA GLY A 212 8.82 -10.89 -9.63
C GLY A 212 9.77 -9.73 -9.40
N VAL A 213 9.27 -8.67 -8.77
CA VAL A 213 10.06 -7.54 -8.28
C VAL A 213 9.58 -7.26 -6.85
N LEU A 214 10.52 -7.20 -5.91
CA LEU A 214 10.21 -6.76 -4.56
C LEU A 214 10.12 -5.24 -4.57
N LEU A 215 9.02 -4.71 -4.07
CA LEU A 215 8.91 -3.28 -3.82
C LEU A 215 9.65 -2.94 -2.52
N PRO A 216 10.07 -1.68 -2.33
CA PRO A 216 10.44 -1.18 -1.02
C PRO A 216 9.46 -1.65 0.05
N VAL A 217 10.01 -2.06 1.19
CA VAL A 217 9.24 -2.55 2.33
C VAL A 217 8.24 -1.51 2.83
N SER A 218 7.13 -2.01 3.36
CA SER A 218 6.10 -1.21 4.00
C SER A 218 5.99 -1.59 5.48
N TYR A 219 5.37 -0.74 6.28
CA TYR A 219 5.21 -0.93 7.72
C TYR A 219 3.76 -0.70 8.09
N MET A 220 3.23 -1.48 9.01
CA MET A 220 1.90 -1.25 9.57
C MET A 220 1.95 -1.46 11.08
N ILE A 221 0.85 -1.16 11.76
CA ILE A 221 0.67 -1.54 13.15
C ILE A 221 -0.17 -2.81 13.20
N ALA A 222 0.31 -3.79 13.95
CA ALA A 222 -0.48 -4.91 14.39
C ALA A 222 -0.69 -4.83 15.89
N GLU A 223 -1.87 -5.25 16.34
CA GLU A 223 -2.19 -5.44 17.74
C GLU A 223 -2.19 -6.93 18.08
N ARG A 224 -1.65 -7.27 19.25
CA ARG A 224 -1.75 -8.61 19.80
C ARG A 224 -3.15 -8.87 20.37
N SER A 225 -3.91 -9.74 19.73
CA SER A 225 -5.20 -10.25 20.20
C SER A 225 -5.04 -11.64 20.85
N GLY A 226 -5.74 -11.88 21.96
CA GLY A 226 -5.82 -13.21 22.59
C GLY A 226 -4.49 -13.94 22.84
N ASP A 227 -4.50 -15.27 22.65
CA ASP A 227 -3.37 -16.19 22.84
C ASP A 227 -2.31 -16.07 21.71
N ASP A 228 -1.66 -14.90 21.60
CA ASP A 228 -0.54 -14.60 20.68
C ASP A 228 -0.90 -14.43 19.19
N GLU A 229 -2.15 -14.13 18.87
CA GLU A 229 -2.54 -13.73 17.51
C GLU A 229 -2.26 -12.23 17.28
N TRP A 230 -1.96 -11.87 16.03
CA TRP A 230 -1.66 -10.48 15.65
C TRP A 230 -2.59 -10.03 14.53
N GLU A 231 -3.32 -8.95 14.78
CA GLU A 231 -4.30 -8.38 13.87
C GLU A 231 -3.85 -7.01 13.37
N PRO A 232 -3.96 -6.71 12.07
CA PRO A 232 -3.62 -5.39 11.54
C PRO A 232 -4.59 -4.32 12.07
N VAL A 233 -4.02 -3.19 12.51
CA VAL A 233 -4.77 -2.01 12.99
C VAL A 233 -4.75 -0.91 11.93
N THR A 234 -3.60 -0.71 11.27
CA THR A 234 -3.42 0.36 10.28
C THR A 234 -3.13 -0.21 8.90
N GLY A 235 -3.34 0.60 7.85
CA GLY A 235 -2.81 0.32 6.52
C GLY A 235 -1.29 0.43 6.46
N GLY A 236 -0.73 0.06 5.31
CA GLY A 236 0.71 0.13 5.04
C GLY A 236 1.22 1.58 4.91
N CYS A 237 2.32 1.86 5.59
CA CYS A 237 3.11 3.09 5.56
C CYS A 237 4.48 2.81 4.93
N HIS A 238 5.16 3.82 4.40
CA HIS A 238 6.47 3.64 3.76
C HIS A 238 7.67 3.85 4.72
N THR A 239 7.41 4.26 5.97
CA THR A 239 8.42 4.36 7.04
C THR A 239 7.90 3.78 8.36
N PRO A 240 8.78 3.32 9.26
CA PRO A 240 8.39 2.93 10.62
C PRO A 240 7.72 4.08 11.40
N GLN A 241 8.22 5.31 11.29
CA GLN A 241 7.59 6.48 11.90
C GLN A 241 6.20 6.74 11.32
N GLY A 242 5.96 6.47 10.03
CA GLY A 242 4.62 6.53 9.45
C GLY A 242 3.62 5.59 10.15
N ALA A 243 4.05 4.37 10.48
CA ALA A 243 3.21 3.44 11.23
C ALA A 243 2.96 3.94 12.66
N ARG A 244 3.97 4.50 13.34
CA ARG A 244 3.80 5.10 14.67
C ARG A 244 2.87 6.32 14.64
N ASP A 245 3.01 7.20 13.65
CA ASP A 245 2.13 8.36 13.46
C ASP A 245 0.69 7.93 13.20
N ALA A 246 0.48 6.84 12.46
CA ALA A 246 -0.83 6.24 12.23
C ALA A 246 -1.44 5.68 13.53
N LEU A 247 -0.66 4.99 14.37
CA LEU A 247 -1.12 4.56 15.70
C LEU A 247 -1.45 5.75 16.59
N ALA A 248 -0.59 6.77 16.64
CA ALA A 248 -0.83 7.95 17.44
C ALA A 248 -2.12 8.68 17.03
N LEU A 249 -2.43 8.72 15.73
CA LEU A 249 -3.71 9.21 15.22
C LEU A 249 -4.87 8.31 15.62
N ASP A 250 -4.74 6.98 15.48
CA ASP A 250 -5.76 6.01 15.89
C ASP A 250 -6.11 6.17 17.37
N LEU A 251 -5.11 6.22 18.24
CA LEU A 251 -5.29 6.35 19.68
C LEU A 251 -5.96 7.68 20.09
N ARG A 252 -5.71 8.76 19.37
CA ARG A 252 -6.28 10.09 19.69
C ARG A 252 -7.65 10.33 19.07
N VAL A 253 -7.97 9.69 17.95
CA VAL A 253 -9.13 10.03 17.12
C VAL A 253 -10.04 8.82 16.88
N MET A 254 -9.51 7.75 16.31
CA MET A 254 -10.33 6.64 15.82
C MET A 254 -10.77 5.71 16.96
N ALA A 255 -9.81 5.18 17.72
CA ALA A 255 -10.07 4.23 18.80
C ALA A 255 -10.99 4.78 19.91
N PRO A 256 -10.89 6.06 20.34
CA PRO A 256 -11.84 6.65 21.29
C PRO A 256 -13.31 6.50 20.89
N VAL A 257 -13.62 6.77 19.61
CA VAL A 257 -14.98 6.73 19.09
C VAL A 257 -15.39 5.28 18.83
N LEU A 258 -14.58 4.53 18.08
CA LEU A 258 -14.90 3.15 17.66
C LEU A 258 -15.05 2.19 18.84
N ARG A 259 -14.41 2.50 19.98
CA ARG A 259 -14.46 1.67 21.20
C ARG A 259 -15.37 2.26 22.28
N GLY A 260 -15.99 3.41 22.04
CA GLY A 260 -16.84 4.09 23.01
C GLY A 260 -16.13 4.41 24.33
N LEU A 261 -14.89 4.91 24.26
CA LEU A 261 -14.09 5.20 25.45
C LEU A 261 -14.69 6.39 26.22
N ASP A 262 -14.69 6.27 27.55
CA ASP A 262 -14.98 7.38 28.45
C ASP A 262 -13.80 8.36 28.54
N GLU A 263 -13.97 9.46 29.29
CA GLU A 263 -12.94 10.50 29.39
C GLU A 263 -11.61 9.95 29.95
N ALA A 264 -11.67 9.05 30.94
CA ALA A 264 -10.47 8.45 31.52
C ALA A 264 -9.72 7.58 30.49
N GLY A 265 -10.45 6.79 29.71
CA GLY A 265 -9.88 5.99 28.62
C GLY A 265 -9.28 6.87 27.52
N ARG A 266 -9.94 7.98 27.16
CA ARG A 266 -9.43 8.97 26.19
C ARG A 266 -8.12 9.60 26.66
N GLU A 267 -8.06 10.01 27.93
CA GLU A 267 -6.83 10.56 28.51
C GLU A 267 -5.70 9.54 28.59
N GLU A 268 -6.00 8.27 28.85
CA GLU A 268 -5.01 7.19 28.82
C GLU A 268 -4.44 6.97 27.43
N TYR A 269 -5.31 6.89 26.42
CA TYR A 269 -4.91 6.71 25.01
C TYR A 269 -4.13 7.92 24.49
N ALA A 270 -4.55 9.13 24.83
CA ALA A 270 -3.82 10.35 24.49
C ALA A 270 -2.40 10.36 25.07
N ARG A 271 -2.25 10.00 26.36
CA ARG A 271 -0.93 9.87 27.01
C ARG A 271 -0.06 8.79 26.37
N ALA A 272 -0.66 7.71 25.88
CA ALA A 272 0.08 6.68 25.15
C ALA A 272 0.56 7.17 23.78
N ALA A 273 -0.27 7.93 23.07
CA ALA A 273 0.14 8.58 21.83
C ALA A 273 1.26 9.61 22.05
N ASP A 274 1.26 10.33 23.18
CA ASP A 274 2.36 11.23 23.53
C ASP A 274 3.68 10.46 23.75
N ARG A 275 3.62 9.30 24.44
CA ARG A 275 4.80 8.42 24.57
C ARG A 275 5.29 7.89 23.23
N LEU A 276 4.39 7.56 22.29
CA LEU A 276 4.79 7.13 20.93
C LEU A 276 5.49 8.25 20.15
N ASP A 277 5.06 9.51 20.35
CA ASP A 277 5.71 10.66 19.71
C ASP A 277 7.13 10.88 20.28
N GLU A 278 7.35 10.55 21.57
CA GLU A 278 8.64 10.67 22.26
C GLU A 278 9.57 9.46 22.03
N GLU A 279 9.01 8.25 22.05
CA GLU A 279 9.71 6.97 22.03
C GLU A 279 9.63 6.32 20.64
N ARG A 280 10.76 6.20 19.93
CA ARG A 280 10.84 5.53 18.61
C ARG A 280 10.89 4.00 18.69
N GLY A 281 10.18 3.41 19.65
CA GLY A 281 10.14 1.98 19.86
C GLY A 281 9.45 1.22 18.72
N PRO A 282 9.75 -0.09 18.54
CA PRO A 282 8.99 -0.96 17.65
C PRO A 282 7.69 -1.48 18.28
N GLU A 283 7.50 -1.32 19.59
CA GLU A 283 6.36 -1.83 20.35
C GLU A 283 5.80 -0.77 21.30
N ALA A 284 4.52 -0.90 21.62
CA ALA A 284 3.85 -0.07 22.62
C ALA A 284 2.77 -0.86 23.37
N GLU A 285 2.56 -0.51 24.63
CA GLU A 285 1.46 -1.05 25.44
C GLU A 285 0.50 0.09 25.82
N VAL A 286 -0.79 -0.09 25.50
CA VAL A 286 -1.85 0.90 25.76
C VAL A 286 -3.05 0.21 26.37
N ALA A 287 -3.41 0.57 27.60
CA ALA A 287 -4.54 -0.03 28.32
C ALA A 287 -4.52 -1.58 28.33
N GLY A 288 -3.33 -2.17 28.52
CA GLY A 288 -3.13 -3.63 28.52
C GLY A 288 -3.13 -4.30 27.14
N ARG A 289 -3.10 -3.51 26.06
CA ARG A 289 -3.09 -3.98 24.66
C ARG A 289 -1.70 -3.76 24.08
N GLY A 290 -1.13 -4.80 23.48
CA GLY A 290 0.19 -4.76 22.87
C GLY A 290 0.11 -4.41 21.40
N PHE A 291 0.88 -3.43 20.96
CA PHE A 291 1.01 -3.01 19.57
C PHE A 291 2.45 -3.18 19.10
N ARG A 292 2.63 -3.51 17.83
CA ARG A 292 3.95 -3.61 17.20
C ARG A 292 3.92 -3.00 15.81
N VAL A 293 4.97 -2.28 15.46
CA VAL A 293 5.28 -1.93 14.07
C VAL A 293 5.74 -3.20 13.36
N VAL A 294 5.01 -3.61 12.32
CA VAL A 294 5.27 -4.83 11.55
C VAL A 294 5.86 -4.48 10.20
N ARG A 295 6.95 -5.16 9.84
CA ARG A 295 7.56 -5.11 8.51
C ARG A 295 6.77 -5.95 7.51
N ILE A 296 6.44 -5.36 6.36
CA ILE A 296 5.69 -5.98 5.27
C ILE A 296 6.55 -6.02 4.01
N GLU A 297 6.78 -7.22 3.50
CA GLU A 297 7.40 -7.46 2.21
C GLU A 297 6.32 -7.42 1.12
N ARG A 298 6.61 -6.79 -0.02
CA ARG A 298 5.66 -6.63 -1.13
C ARG A 298 6.26 -7.16 -2.43
N LEU A 299 5.55 -8.05 -3.12
CA LEU A 299 6.00 -8.66 -4.37
C LEU A 299 5.01 -8.38 -5.51
N VAL A 300 5.50 -7.74 -6.57
CA VAL A 300 4.80 -7.68 -7.86
C VAL A 300 5.23 -8.88 -8.69
N ARG A 301 4.29 -9.70 -9.16
CA ARG A 301 4.58 -10.78 -10.11
C ARG A 301 4.69 -10.21 -11.52
N VAL A 302 5.58 -10.76 -12.34
CA VAL A 302 5.88 -10.27 -13.69
C VAL A 302 5.89 -11.42 -14.69
N GLY A 303 5.14 -11.24 -15.78
CA GLY A 303 5.04 -12.17 -16.90
C GLY A 303 5.66 -11.58 -18.18
N PRO A 304 5.47 -12.27 -19.32
CA PRO A 304 5.95 -11.79 -20.63
C PRO A 304 5.39 -10.42 -21.04
N ASP A 305 4.18 -10.10 -20.58
CA ASP A 305 3.43 -8.90 -20.94
C ASP A 305 3.48 -7.81 -19.84
N GLY A 306 4.49 -7.90 -18.95
CA GLY A 306 4.69 -6.97 -17.85
C GLY A 306 4.14 -7.45 -16.49
N PRO A 307 3.93 -6.53 -15.54
CA PRO A 307 3.52 -6.86 -14.18
C PRO A 307 2.06 -7.31 -14.12
N GLU A 308 1.76 -8.21 -13.20
CA GLU A 308 0.43 -8.77 -13.00
C GLU A 308 -0.59 -7.68 -12.62
N GLY A 309 -1.74 -7.65 -13.29
CA GLY A 309 -2.87 -6.78 -12.94
C GLY A 309 -3.80 -7.39 -11.89
N PRO A 310 -4.95 -6.75 -11.62
CA PRO A 310 -5.99 -7.31 -10.75
C PRO A 310 -6.43 -8.70 -11.20
N ARG A 311 -6.75 -9.54 -10.23
CA ARG A 311 -7.33 -10.86 -10.45
C ARG A 311 -8.85 -10.77 -10.26
N PRO A 312 -9.65 -11.57 -10.99
CA PRO A 312 -11.10 -11.64 -10.78
C PRO A 312 -11.55 -11.94 -9.34
N SER A 313 -10.73 -12.63 -8.55
CA SER A 313 -11.04 -12.91 -7.14
C SER A 313 -10.56 -11.85 -6.15
N ASP A 314 -9.88 -10.79 -6.61
CA ASP A 314 -9.51 -9.68 -5.74
C ASP A 314 -10.78 -8.91 -5.32
N HIS A 315 -10.79 -8.41 -4.08
CA HIS A 315 -11.95 -7.71 -3.53
C HIS A 315 -12.08 -6.32 -4.17
N ASP A 316 -13.14 -6.14 -4.95
CA ASP A 316 -13.41 -4.90 -5.71
C ASP A 316 -14.88 -4.48 -5.56
N PRO A 317 -15.31 -4.04 -4.35
CA PRO A 317 -16.72 -3.82 -4.04
C PRO A 317 -17.27 -2.52 -4.62
N GLN A 318 -16.41 -1.54 -4.90
CA GLN A 318 -16.80 -0.21 -5.35
C GLN A 318 -16.97 -0.21 -6.88
N PRO A 319 -18.12 0.22 -7.41
CA PRO A 319 -18.25 0.46 -8.84
C PRO A 319 -17.49 1.74 -9.27
N PRO A 320 -17.27 1.96 -10.57
CA PRO A 320 -16.72 3.22 -11.08
C PRO A 320 -17.48 4.45 -10.56
N VAL A 321 -16.78 5.55 -10.31
CA VAL A 321 -17.32 6.72 -9.57
C VAL A 321 -18.65 7.25 -10.11
N MET A 322 -18.82 7.33 -11.44
CA MET A 322 -20.08 7.83 -12.03
C MET A 322 -21.18 6.77 -12.02
N VAL A 323 -20.82 5.48 -12.07
CA VAL A 323 -21.78 4.39 -11.85
C VAL A 323 -22.25 4.41 -10.39
N HIS A 324 -21.34 4.67 -9.45
CA HIS A 324 -21.70 4.81 -8.04
C HIS A 324 -22.63 6.00 -7.80
N ASP A 325 -22.28 7.18 -8.31
CA ASP A 325 -23.12 8.39 -8.23
C ASP A 325 -24.51 8.14 -8.83
N GLN A 326 -24.59 7.52 -10.01
CA GLN A 326 -25.87 7.15 -10.61
C GLN A 326 -26.69 6.22 -9.71
N GLN A 327 -26.06 5.18 -9.14
CA GLN A 327 -26.76 4.27 -8.22
C GLN A 327 -27.26 4.97 -6.96
N LEU A 328 -26.50 5.93 -6.42
CA LEU A 328 -26.92 6.72 -5.26
C LEU A 328 -28.09 7.65 -5.60
N ARG A 329 -28.07 8.30 -6.77
CA ARG A 329 -29.20 9.12 -7.27
C ARG A 329 -30.46 8.27 -7.49
N GLU A 330 -30.31 7.09 -8.09
CA GLU A 330 -31.42 6.15 -8.29
C GLU A 330 -32.02 5.64 -6.96
N GLN A 331 -31.20 5.56 -5.90
CA GLN A 331 -31.63 5.24 -4.54
C GLN A 331 -32.21 6.45 -3.79
N GLY A 332 -32.16 7.65 -4.38
CA GLY A 332 -32.59 8.90 -3.75
C GLY A 332 -31.69 9.35 -2.59
N LEU A 333 -30.43 8.89 -2.56
CA LEU A 333 -29.45 9.25 -1.53
C LEU A 333 -28.64 10.51 -1.87
N VAL A 334 -28.69 10.95 -3.13
CA VAL A 334 -28.10 12.20 -3.62
C VAL A 334 -29.15 12.89 -4.48
N SER A 335 -29.40 14.18 -4.23
CA SER A 335 -30.35 14.98 -5.00
C SER A 335 -29.64 15.96 -5.95
N ASP A 336 -30.29 16.32 -7.06
CA ASP A 336 -29.77 17.35 -7.99
C ASP A 336 -29.94 18.78 -7.44
N ASP A 337 -30.65 18.94 -6.30
CA ASP A 337 -31.02 20.23 -5.71
C ASP A 337 -30.03 20.70 -4.60
N GLU A 338 -28.92 20.00 -4.38
CA GLU A 338 -27.88 20.32 -3.37
C GLU A 338 -26.86 21.40 -3.81
N ASP A 339 -27.28 22.31 -4.70
CA ASP A 339 -26.58 23.60 -4.94
C ASP A 339 -27.11 24.72 -4.00
N ASP A 340 -28.05 24.41 -3.10
CA ASP A 340 -28.44 25.32 -2.03
C ASP A 340 -27.39 25.31 -0.90
N GLU A 341 -26.86 26.50 -0.59
CA GLU A 341 -25.80 26.82 0.40
C GLU A 341 -26.10 26.41 1.88
N ASP A 342 -27.04 25.49 2.12
CA ASP A 342 -27.48 24.98 3.43
C ASP A 342 -27.24 23.46 3.61
N GLY A 343 -26.36 22.84 2.82
CA GLY A 343 -25.99 21.42 2.90
C GLY A 343 -25.05 21.01 4.05
N GLU A 344 -24.91 21.82 5.10
CA GLU A 344 -24.04 21.49 6.26
C GLU A 344 -24.65 20.41 7.19
N ASP A 345 -25.93 20.06 7.02
CA ASP A 345 -26.68 19.21 7.95
C ASP A 345 -27.37 17.99 7.30
N ALA A 346 -26.75 17.37 6.28
CA ALA A 346 -27.07 15.98 5.93
C ALA A 346 -26.57 15.05 7.06
N GLU A 347 -27.36 14.99 8.14
CA GLU A 347 -27.28 14.18 9.37
C GLU A 347 -26.02 13.32 9.50
N THR A 348 -24.86 13.96 9.68
CA THR A 348 -23.60 13.25 9.89
C THR A 348 -23.76 12.42 11.16
N CYS A 349 -23.50 11.12 11.07
CA CYS A 349 -23.64 10.17 12.19
C CYS A 349 -22.92 10.73 13.43
N PRO A 350 -23.48 10.62 14.66
CA PRO A 350 -22.87 11.17 15.87
C PRO A 350 -21.39 10.79 16.05
N GLU A 351 -21.03 9.56 15.70
CA GLU A 351 -19.67 9.04 15.70
C GLU A 351 -18.75 9.79 14.74
N VAL A 352 -19.22 10.14 13.54
CA VAL A 352 -18.44 10.89 12.56
C VAL A 352 -18.23 12.33 13.04
N ARG A 353 -19.25 12.97 13.61
CA ARG A 353 -19.12 14.30 14.22
C ARG A 353 -18.11 14.31 15.36
N GLU A 354 -18.16 13.29 16.23
CA GLU A 354 -17.20 13.16 17.31
C GLU A 354 -15.76 12.95 16.80
N MET A 355 -15.59 12.09 15.78
CA MET A 355 -14.31 11.85 15.14
C MET A 355 -13.74 13.12 14.49
N MET A 356 -14.57 13.93 13.83
CA MET A 356 -14.17 15.22 13.27
C MET A 356 -13.70 16.20 14.35
N ALA A 357 -14.42 16.29 15.48
CA ALA A 357 -14.03 17.13 16.61
C ALA A 357 -12.69 16.71 17.23
N LEU A 358 -12.45 15.40 17.39
CA LEU A 358 -11.17 14.87 17.86
C LEU A 358 -10.04 15.13 16.85
N ALA A 359 -10.31 14.98 15.55
CA ALA A 359 -9.34 15.26 14.49
C ALA A 359 -8.94 16.74 14.46
N GLU A 360 -9.89 17.66 14.65
CA GLU A 360 -9.60 19.09 14.76
C GLU A 360 -8.75 19.41 15.99
N LYS A 361 -9.09 18.84 17.16
CA LYS A 361 -8.27 18.96 18.38
C LYS A 361 -6.84 18.47 18.17
N GLU A 362 -6.66 17.36 17.46
CA GLU A 362 -5.32 16.84 17.13
C GLU A 362 -4.56 17.77 16.16
N ARG A 363 -5.22 18.34 15.15
CA ARG A 363 -4.60 19.33 14.26
C ARG A 363 -4.15 20.58 15.01
N GLU A 364 -4.97 21.09 15.94
CA GLU A 364 -4.58 22.21 16.79
C GLU A 364 -3.39 21.88 17.69
N ARG A 365 -3.38 20.69 18.29
CA ARG A 365 -2.27 20.22 19.12
C ARG A 365 -0.96 20.22 18.32
N ARG A 366 -0.98 19.63 17.12
CA ARG A 366 0.19 19.58 16.23
C ARG A 366 0.70 20.98 15.90
N ARG A 367 -0.19 21.90 15.55
CA ARG A 367 0.18 23.30 15.29
C ARG A 367 0.86 23.95 16.50
N ARG A 368 0.33 23.73 17.72
CA ARG A 368 0.95 24.27 18.95
C ARG A 368 2.33 23.67 19.23
N VAL A 369 2.51 22.38 18.96
CA VAL A 369 3.82 21.71 19.11
C VAL A 369 4.82 22.26 18.09
N GLU A 370 4.40 22.46 16.84
CA GLU A 370 5.21 23.07 15.78
C GLU A 370 5.59 24.52 16.09
N GLU A 371 4.68 25.31 16.67
CA GLU A 371 4.96 26.69 17.07
C GLU A 371 5.89 26.81 18.29
N ALA A 372 5.99 25.75 19.11
CA ALA A 372 6.78 25.72 20.34
C ALA A 372 8.20 25.16 20.17
N GLY A 373 8.47 24.43 19.08
CA GLY A 373 9.78 23.87 18.72
C GLY A 373 10.53 24.74 17.72
#